data_AF-A0A966VAJ1-F1
#
_entry.id   AF-A0A966VAJ1-F1
#
_cell.length_a   1.000
_cell.length_b   1.000
_cell.length_c   1.000
_cell.angle_alpha   90.00
_cell.angle_beta   90.00
_cell.angle_gamma   90.00
#
_symmetry.space_group_name_H-M   'P 1'
#
loop_
_entity.id
_entity.type
_entity.pdbx_description
1 polymer ?
#
loop_
_entity_poly.entity_id
_entity_poly.type
_entity_poly.pdbx_seq_one_letter_code
_entity_poly.pdbx_strand_id
1 'polypeptide(L)'
;MSENYETYVERVAYCRNTFGPPKDFRLQQAGDLDIQFTGWEISTVDDGELRPDRPTVDVSTFYSIKGSYVAEIVRHMPNRDGADKPHITKAKAAAFSSHLDMLKWLKEDGRGWLGENSKLAWEEMCEKLPWLKDNNAIRV
;
A
#
# COMPACT_ATOMS: atom_id res chain seq x y z
N MET A 1 9.76 17.51 11.32
CA MET A 1 10.14 17.04 12.68
C MET A 1 10.41 15.56 12.53
N SER A 2 11.66 15.13 12.68
CA SER A 2 12.05 13.73 12.57
C SER A 2 11.36 12.93 13.67
N GLU A 3 10.74 11.80 13.33
CA GLU A 3 10.38 10.78 14.31
C GLU A 3 11.62 10.48 15.18
N ASN A 4 11.42 10.38 16.49
CA ASN A 4 12.50 10.01 17.40
C ASN A 4 13.07 8.65 16.96
N TYR A 5 14.40 8.54 16.84
CA TYR A 5 15.11 7.32 16.44
C TYR A 5 14.67 6.12 17.28
N GLU A 6 14.42 6.34 18.57
CA GLU A 6 13.91 5.32 19.51
C GLU A 6 12.56 4.75 19.05
N THR A 7 11.62 5.61 18.67
CA THR A 7 10.29 5.21 18.18
C THR A 7 10.37 4.39 16.89
N TYR A 8 11.31 4.73 15.99
CA TYR A 8 11.53 3.95 14.78
C TYR A 8 12.07 2.54 15.10
N VAL A 9 13.07 2.44 15.99
CA VAL A 9 13.66 1.15 16.40
C VAL A 9 12.61 0.24 17.03
N GLU A 10 11.75 0.79 17.89
CA GLU A 10 10.65 0.06 18.53
C GLU A 10 9.67 -0.51 17.49
N ARG A 11 9.27 0.28 16.49
CA ARG A 11 8.38 -0.17 15.42
C ARG A 11 8.99 -1.26 14.55
N VAL A 12 10.29 -1.14 14.22
CA VAL A 12 11.01 -2.18 13.47
C VAL A 12 11.09 -3.48 14.26
N ALA A 13 11.37 -3.40 15.57
CA ALA A 13 11.38 -4.56 16.45
C ALA A 13 9.99 -5.20 16.54
N TYR A 14 8.93 -4.40 16.68
CA TYR A 14 7.55 -4.86 16.64
C TYR A 14 7.25 -5.61 15.34
N CYS A 15 7.52 -5.01 14.17
CA CYS A 15 7.27 -5.65 12.89
C CYS A 15 8.01 -6.98 12.75
N ARG A 16 9.26 -7.05 13.22
CA ARG A 16 10.04 -8.30 13.19
C ARG A 16 9.39 -9.40 14.04
N ASN A 17 8.89 -9.05 15.22
CA ASN A 17 8.27 -10.00 16.13
C ASN A 17 6.89 -10.46 15.65
N THR A 18 6.14 -9.56 15.01
CA THR A 18 4.77 -9.83 14.54
C THR A 18 4.73 -10.51 13.18
N PHE A 19 5.57 -10.07 12.23
CA PHE A 19 5.52 -10.49 10.83
C PHE A 19 6.73 -11.35 10.40
N GLY A 20 7.68 -11.61 11.31
CA GLY A 20 8.89 -12.38 11.03
C GLY A 20 10.03 -11.56 10.41
N PRO A 21 11.05 -12.19 9.79
CA PRO A 21 12.14 -11.46 9.17
C PRO A 21 11.65 -10.60 8.00
N PRO A 22 12.27 -9.42 7.76
CA PRO A 22 11.88 -8.58 6.63
C PRO A 22 12.24 -9.25 5.30
N LYS A 23 11.51 -8.90 4.25
CA LYS A 23 11.69 -9.39 2.88
C LYS A 23 12.08 -8.25 1.96
N ASP A 24 12.72 -8.59 0.84
CA ASP A 24 13.03 -7.64 -0.23
C ASP A 24 11.84 -7.54 -1.19
N PHE A 25 11.42 -6.32 -1.47
CA PHE A 25 10.34 -5.98 -2.38
C PHE A 25 10.87 -5.16 -3.55
N ARG A 26 10.30 -5.42 -4.73
CA ARG A 26 10.55 -4.67 -5.96
C ARG A 26 9.21 -4.37 -6.61
N LEU A 27 8.75 -3.13 -6.45
CA LEU A 27 7.45 -2.67 -6.95
C LEU A 27 7.68 -1.87 -8.24
N GLN A 28 6.91 -2.18 -9.27
CA GLN A 28 7.02 -1.50 -10.56
C GLN A 28 6.31 -0.14 -10.49
N GLN A 29 7.05 0.93 -10.74
CA GLN A 29 6.46 2.21 -11.09
C GLN A 29 6.29 2.27 -12.62
N ALA A 30 5.27 2.95 -13.13
CA ALA A 30 5.14 3.15 -14.58
C ALA A 30 6.43 3.80 -15.15
N GLY A 31 7.29 3.02 -15.81
CA GLY A 31 8.61 3.44 -16.34
C GLY A 31 9.78 2.57 -15.84
N ASP A 32 11.00 3.12 -15.86
CA ASP A 32 12.25 2.42 -15.48
C ASP A 32 12.65 2.55 -13.99
N LEU A 33 11.80 3.15 -13.15
CA LEU A 33 12.13 3.44 -11.74
C LEU A 33 11.40 2.50 -10.79
N ASP A 34 11.92 1.28 -10.65
CA ASP A 34 11.40 0.35 -9.64
C ASP A 34 11.68 0.87 -8.22
N ILE A 35 10.68 0.78 -7.35
CA ILE A 35 10.87 1.01 -5.91
C ILE A 35 11.37 -0.30 -5.31
N GLN A 36 12.61 -0.28 -4.80
CA GLN A 36 13.21 -1.41 -4.10
C GLN A 36 13.43 -1.08 -2.63
N PHE A 37 12.96 -1.96 -1.75
CA PHE A 37 13.12 -1.80 -0.31
C PHE A 37 13.03 -3.13 0.42
N THR A 38 13.59 -3.16 1.62
CA THR A 38 13.45 -4.28 2.56
C THR A 38 12.43 -3.90 3.63
N GLY A 39 11.50 -4.78 3.96
CA GLY A 39 10.43 -4.47 4.91
C GLY A 39 9.44 -5.60 5.13
N TRP A 40 8.21 -5.20 5.47
CA TRP A 40 7.08 -6.10 5.68
C TRP A 40 5.88 -5.60 4.88
N GLU A 41 5.18 -6.54 4.28
CA GLU A 41 3.83 -6.31 3.76
C GLU A 41 2.86 -6.31 4.93
N ILE A 42 2.11 -5.21 5.05
CA ILE A 42 1.22 -4.97 6.18
C ILE A 42 -0.21 -5.32 5.78
N SER A 43 -0.68 -4.80 4.65
CA SER A 43 -1.98 -5.17 4.10
C SER A 43 -1.89 -5.35 2.60
N THR A 44 -2.70 -6.27 2.09
CA THR A 44 -2.96 -6.44 0.67
C THR A 44 -4.44 -6.73 0.52
N VAL A 45 -5.12 -5.83 -0.20
CA VAL A 45 -6.53 -5.97 -0.53
C VAL A 45 -6.61 -6.05 -2.04
N ASP A 46 -6.95 -7.23 -2.54
CA ASP A 46 -7.25 -7.45 -3.94
C ASP A 46 -8.76 -7.54 -4.17
N ASP A 47 -9.18 -7.22 -5.40
CA ASP A 47 -10.58 -7.30 -5.82
C ASP A 47 -11.02 -8.75 -6.17
N GLY A 48 -10.19 -9.75 -5.86
CA GLY A 48 -10.38 -11.16 -6.20
C GLY A 48 -10.15 -11.46 -7.68
N GLU A 49 -11.00 -12.33 -8.25
CA GLU A 49 -10.89 -12.72 -9.67
C GLU A 49 -11.08 -11.53 -10.62
N LEU A 50 -10.18 -11.43 -11.59
CA LEU A 50 -10.22 -10.42 -12.66
C LEU A 50 -11.59 -10.41 -13.34
N ARG A 51 -12.19 -9.23 -13.43
CA ARG A 51 -13.53 -9.07 -14.00
C ARG A 51 -13.48 -8.57 -15.44
N PRO A 52 -14.26 -9.17 -16.36
CA PRO A 52 -14.29 -8.75 -17.76
C PRO A 52 -15.16 -7.51 -18.00
N ASP A 53 -16.07 -7.18 -17.08
CA ASP A 53 -17.06 -6.12 -17.23
C ASP A 53 -16.65 -4.79 -16.58
N ARG A 54 -15.69 -4.83 -15.65
CA ARG A 54 -15.22 -3.64 -14.93
C ARG A 54 -13.75 -3.74 -14.54
N PRO A 55 -13.02 -2.62 -14.47
CA PRO A 55 -11.71 -2.60 -13.86
C PRO A 55 -11.74 -3.02 -12.39
N THR A 56 -10.66 -3.68 -11.97
CA THR A 56 -10.41 -4.04 -10.58
C THR A 56 -9.14 -3.35 -10.08
N VAL A 57 -9.05 -3.16 -8.77
CA VAL A 57 -7.92 -2.47 -8.15
C VAL A 57 -7.42 -3.19 -6.91
N ASP A 58 -6.13 -3.48 -6.89
CA ASP A 58 -5.46 -4.04 -5.72
C ASP A 58 -4.66 -2.95 -5.02
N VAL A 59 -4.68 -2.97 -3.69
CA VAL A 59 -3.94 -2.03 -2.83
C VAL A 59 -3.07 -2.84 -1.88
N SER A 60 -1.75 -2.67 -2.01
CA SER A 60 -0.78 -3.25 -1.09
C SER A 60 -0.04 -2.16 -0.34
N THR A 61 0.18 -2.37 0.95
CA THR A 61 0.89 -1.43 1.82
C THR A 61 1.99 -2.13 2.59
N PHE A 62 3.09 -1.42 2.79
CA PHE A 62 4.30 -1.96 3.37
C PHE A 62 4.90 -1.00 4.39
N TYR A 63 5.67 -1.57 5.31
CA TYR A 63 6.52 -0.83 6.23
C TYR A 63 7.97 -1.26 6.04
N SER A 64 8.83 -0.31 5.70
CA SER A 64 10.24 -0.59 5.42
C SER A 64 11.07 -0.66 6.69
N ILE A 65 12.21 -1.35 6.62
CA ILE A 65 13.21 -1.33 7.68
C ILE A 65 13.79 0.07 7.91
N LYS A 66 13.55 1.07 7.05
CA LYS A 66 13.97 2.47 7.25
C LYS A 66 12.88 3.33 7.91
N GLY A 67 11.75 2.75 8.30
CA GLY A 67 10.64 3.45 8.93
C GLY A 67 9.71 4.18 7.95
N SER A 68 9.97 4.05 6.64
CA SER A 68 9.10 4.58 5.59
C SER A 68 7.95 3.63 5.30
N TYR A 69 6.79 4.20 4.98
CA TYR A 69 5.63 3.48 4.44
C TYR A 69 5.76 3.40 2.92
N VAL A 70 5.29 2.31 2.32
CA VAL A 70 5.21 2.19 0.86
C VAL A 70 3.80 1.73 0.51
N ALA A 71 3.21 2.29 -0.53
CA ALA A 71 1.94 1.83 -1.06
C ALA A 71 2.05 1.53 -2.54
N GLU A 72 1.38 0.47 -2.97
CA GLU A 72 1.20 0.09 -4.36
C GLU A 72 -0.29 0.07 -4.69
N ILE A 73 -0.63 0.63 -5.85
CA ILE A 73 -1.94 0.51 -6.47
C ILE A 73 -1.73 -0.24 -7.79
N VAL A 74 -2.35 -1.40 -7.92
CA VAL A 74 -2.36 -2.18 -9.16
C VAL A 74 -3.76 -2.13 -9.75
N ARG A 75 -3.90 -1.57 -10.95
CA ARG A 75 -5.18 -1.51 -11.65
C ARG A 75 -5.19 -2.53 -12.77
N HIS A 76 -6.20 -3.39 -12.79
CA HIS A 76 -6.44 -4.32 -13.88
C HIS A 76 -7.62 -3.82 -14.71
N MET A 77 -7.36 -3.54 -15.98
CA MET A 77 -8.39 -3.08 -16.91
C MET A 77 -8.94 -4.28 -17.69
N PRO A 78 -10.27 -4.38 -17.86
CA PRO A 78 -10.86 -5.37 -18.75
C PRO A 78 -10.44 -5.06 -20.19
N ASN A 79 -10.31 -6.12 -20.98
CA ASN A 79 -10.10 -5.95 -22.40
C ASN A 79 -11.38 -5.39 -23.04
N ARG A 80 -11.28 -4.26 -23.75
CA ARG A 80 -12.45 -3.60 -24.35
C ARG A 80 -13.08 -4.41 -25.49
N ASP A 81 -12.34 -5.40 -26.02
CA ASP A 81 -12.73 -6.14 -27.22
C ASP A 81 -13.38 -7.50 -26.93
N GLY A 82 -13.76 -7.79 -25.67
CA GLY A 82 -14.49 -9.01 -25.32
C GLY A 82 -13.70 -10.32 -25.47
N ALA A 83 -12.38 -10.24 -25.62
CA ALA A 83 -11.53 -11.42 -25.68
C ALA A 83 -11.28 -12.00 -24.28
N ASP A 84 -11.36 -13.32 -24.15
CA ASP A 84 -11.21 -14.12 -22.92
C ASP A 84 -9.80 -14.07 -22.25
N LYS A 85 -8.96 -13.05 -22.59
CA LYS A 85 -7.75 -12.44 -21.93
C LYS A 85 -6.84 -11.76 -22.98
N PRO A 86 -5.94 -10.77 -22.69
CA PRO A 86 -5.36 -10.38 -21.40
C PRO A 86 -5.85 -9.05 -20.82
N HIS A 87 -5.87 -8.97 -19.49
CA HIS A 87 -6.13 -7.75 -18.73
C HIS A 87 -4.92 -6.83 -18.78
N ILE A 88 -5.13 -5.53 -19.05
CA ILE A 88 -4.04 -4.55 -19.01
C ILE A 88 -3.83 -4.14 -17.55
N THR A 89 -2.67 -4.48 -17.01
CA THR A 89 -2.27 -4.10 -15.65
C THR A 89 -1.48 -2.80 -15.66
N LYS A 90 -1.84 -1.86 -14.79
CA LYS A 90 -1.07 -0.63 -14.52
C LYS A 90 -0.77 -0.53 -13.04
N ALA A 91 0.51 -0.58 -12.67
CA ALA A 91 0.97 -0.42 -11.31
C ALA A 91 1.48 1.02 -11.06
N LYS A 92 1.22 1.52 -9.85
CA LYS A 92 1.85 2.72 -9.31
C LYS A 92 2.28 2.43 -7.88
N ALA A 93 3.54 2.72 -7.57
CA ALA A 93 4.03 2.65 -6.22
C ALA A 93 4.67 3.98 -5.80
N ALA A 94 4.61 4.25 -4.50
CA ALA A 94 5.23 5.41 -3.87
C ALA A 94 5.66 5.11 -2.44
N ALA A 95 6.75 5.75 -2.00
CA ALA A 95 7.26 5.68 -0.64
C ALA A 95 6.99 6.99 0.11
N PHE A 96 6.68 6.89 1.39
CA PHE A 96 6.21 7.99 2.24
C PHE A 96 6.92 7.97 3.59
N SER A 97 7.31 9.15 4.06
CA SER A 97 7.83 9.32 5.42
C SER A 97 6.75 9.31 6.50
N SER A 98 5.47 9.34 6.12
CA SER A 98 4.33 9.38 7.03
C SER A 98 3.14 8.62 6.45
N HIS A 99 2.42 7.90 7.31
CA HIS A 99 1.15 7.25 6.93
C HIS A 99 0.09 8.27 6.49
N LEU A 100 0.15 9.51 6.98
CA LEU A 100 -0.78 10.57 6.57
C LEU A 100 -0.57 10.98 5.10
N ASP A 101 0.68 11.08 4.65
CA ASP A 101 0.98 11.45 3.26
C ASP A 101 0.66 10.30 2.30
N MET A 102 0.89 9.06 2.74
CA MET A 102 0.42 7.87 2.03
C MET A 102 -1.11 7.86 1.90
N LEU A 103 -1.84 8.15 2.97
CA LEU A 103 -3.31 8.22 2.93
C LEU A 103 -3.84 9.33 2.02
N LYS A 104 -3.19 10.50 2.00
CA LYS A 104 -3.55 11.57 1.04
C LYS A 104 -3.34 11.08 -0.39
N TRP A 105 -2.22 10.42 -0.66
CA TRP A 105 -1.93 9.87 -1.99
C TRP A 105 -2.95 8.80 -2.41
N LEU A 106 -3.29 7.86 -1.52
CA LEU A 106 -4.34 6.86 -1.77
C LEU A 106 -5.70 7.51 -2.07
N LYS A 107 -6.05 8.59 -1.36
CA LYS A 107 -7.28 9.37 -1.61
C LYS A 107 -7.25 10.14 -2.94
N GLU A 108 -6.11 10.74 -3.28
CA GLU A 108 -5.96 11.56 -4.50
C GLU A 108 -5.91 10.71 -5.78
N ASP A 109 -5.12 9.63 -5.80
CA ASP A 109 -5.09 8.68 -6.92
C ASP A 109 -6.43 7.93 -7.04
N GLY A 110 -7.18 7.88 -5.93
CA GLY A 110 -8.40 7.13 -5.74
C GLY A 110 -9.73 7.74 -6.14
N ARG A 111 -9.77 8.95 -6.71
CA ARG A 111 -11.04 9.60 -7.10
C ARG A 111 -11.87 8.70 -8.04
N GLY A 112 -12.88 8.04 -7.46
CA GLY A 112 -13.92 7.25 -8.12
C GLY A 112 -13.78 5.71 -8.07
N TRP A 113 -12.62 5.14 -7.72
CA TRP A 113 -12.32 3.72 -7.99
C TRP A 113 -11.65 2.95 -6.84
N LEU A 114 -11.08 3.64 -5.86
CA LEU A 114 -10.26 3.04 -4.79
C LEU A 114 -10.92 3.08 -3.41
N GLY A 115 -12.15 3.60 -3.33
CA GLY A 115 -12.77 3.96 -2.05
C GLY A 115 -12.87 2.81 -1.06
N GLU A 116 -13.26 1.61 -1.51
CA GLU A 116 -13.42 0.44 -0.65
C GLU A 116 -12.07 -0.22 -0.34
N ASN A 117 -11.27 -0.57 -1.35
CA ASN A 117 -10.03 -1.32 -1.12
C ASN A 117 -8.97 -0.49 -0.40
N SER A 118 -8.86 0.82 -0.66
CA SER A 118 -7.97 1.69 0.14
C SER A 118 -8.43 1.83 1.58
N LYS A 119 -9.75 1.82 1.82
CA LYS A 119 -10.32 1.87 3.17
C LYS A 119 -10.03 0.55 3.91
N LEU A 120 -10.28 -0.59 3.28
CA LEU A 120 -9.98 -1.91 3.85
C LEU A 120 -8.48 -2.07 4.12
N ALA A 121 -7.63 -1.65 3.18
CA ALA A 121 -6.18 -1.70 3.35
C ALA A 121 -5.75 -0.85 4.56
N TRP A 122 -6.37 0.31 4.77
CA TRP A 122 -6.14 1.15 5.95
C TRP A 122 -6.64 0.51 7.25
N GLU A 123 -7.82 -0.09 7.24
CA GLU A 123 -8.39 -0.77 8.41
C GLU A 123 -7.51 -1.95 8.84
N GLU A 124 -7.04 -2.77 7.90
CA GLU A 124 -6.07 -3.83 8.17
C GLU A 124 -4.75 -3.30 8.71
N MET A 125 -4.24 -2.20 8.13
CA MET A 125 -3.03 -1.55 8.66
C MET A 125 -3.23 -1.11 10.11
N CYS A 126 -4.37 -0.50 10.44
CA CYS A 126 -4.68 -0.09 11.81
C CYS A 126 -4.82 -1.27 12.77
N GLU A 127 -5.31 -2.41 12.30
CA GLU A 127 -5.37 -3.64 13.08
C GLU A 127 -3.96 -4.17 13.39
N LYS A 128 -3.12 -4.23 12.36
CA LYS A 128 -1.78 -4.85 12.43
C LYS A 128 -0.70 -3.93 13.00
N LEU A 129 -0.87 -2.61 12.89
CA LEU A 129 0.09 -1.60 13.37
C LEU A 129 -0.58 -0.69 14.41
N PRO A 130 -0.34 -0.92 15.71
CA PRO A 130 -1.07 -0.23 16.78
C PRO A 130 -0.85 1.29 16.79
N TRP A 131 0.33 1.76 16.37
CA TRP A 131 0.66 3.19 16.34
C TRP A 131 -0.08 3.98 15.26
N LEU A 132 -0.82 3.32 14.36
CA LEU A 132 -1.67 4.01 13.39
C LEU A 132 -3.00 4.48 14.01
N LYS A 133 -3.42 3.84 15.11
CA LYS A 133 -4.65 4.19 15.84
C LYS A 133 -4.47 5.39 16.78
N ASP A 134 -3.25 5.57 17.31
CA ASP A 134 -2.95 6.58 18.33
C ASP A 134 -2.74 8.01 17.79
N ASN A 135 -3.03 8.26 16.51
CA ASN A 135 -2.78 9.57 15.92
C ASN A 135 -4.05 10.44 15.87
N ASN A 136 -3.97 11.54 16.61
CA ASN A 136 -4.91 12.66 16.75
C ASN A 136 -5.14 13.44 15.42
N ALA A 137 -5.32 12.75 14.29
CA ALA A 137 -5.35 13.30 12.94
C ALA A 137 -6.52 12.74 12.10
N ILE A 138 -7.74 12.81 12.65
CA ILE A 138 -8.96 13.06 11.86
C ILE A 138 -9.47 14.45 12.26
N ARG A 139 -8.73 15.47 11.87
CA ARG A 139 -9.23 16.84 11.67
C ARG A 139 -8.51 17.44 10.47
N VAL A 140 -8.99 17.08 9.29
CA VAL A 140 -9.17 18.01 8.15
C VAL A 140 -10.41 17.57 7.40
#